data_AF-A0A8H7EBG1-F1
#
_entry.id   AF-A0A8H7EBG1-F1
#
_cell.length_a   1.000
_cell.length_b   1.000
_cell.length_c   1.000
_cell.angle_alpha   90.00
_cell.angle_beta   90.00
_cell.angle_gamma   90.00
#
_symmetry.space_group_name_H-M   'P 1'
#
loop_
_entity.id
_entity.type
_entity.pdbx_description
1 polymer ?
#
loop_
_entity_poly.entity_id
_entity_poly.type
_entity_poly.pdbx_seq_one_letter_code
_entity_poly.pdbx_strand_id
1 'polypeptide(L)'
;MSGFPSLQPAFTVRVDIDAPMQVGGQHGAQLVIVPMVSGTVKSEEGFEPKLDGELHGVGYDYIHNDADGGNMRLDVRSQVKNHDGTVLAMYYKGTVKLTQGVGKVLSGAPDAKTTDYGDSFVNFSFETGNEKYKELQNGTYVAAGHFVTGEGKPGVVVEYKVSKVVYNASQGKMVTVGTSRSSYLLTVSNACIDAHSGLTSRMPVLPQPLMGLANRYTTAMFDKHYEDENYLGFETLVDPNTYNIQVKAYMDKNRCRLQDHMFLVGTYHTHFGRQKVWARPTGLEVEYYHGLPEALELARVDDLFENRIYYVPPFSYMSTSQNTRMKKERVYGTKVVETVVNVVFLKQGWLVHFEVDSDTDALEAFKYACINYEPRKTEAANMAKVKKEKEDLNEEYQARAWGRQNNDWDRGSSFSHANGQDRDSPGGLPSPRVKTEPMDEDSSLFQPPLIPNRDPQTQAGFPPRKGGTPASGLSHSPIRRPPAPIIPRRRQPPTYTQTQAYEADLRTQLQQANRAREQDRAQLRQAEERIRELEDILIAMGGY
;
A
#
# COMPACT_ATOMS: atom_id res chain seq x y z
N MET A 1 -10.07 30.02 -19.51
CA MET A 1 -9.72 29.90 -18.07
C MET A 1 -8.59 28.90 -17.95
N SER A 2 -7.70 29.04 -16.97
CA SER A 2 -6.43 28.30 -16.87
C SER A 2 -6.56 26.84 -16.37
N GLY A 3 -7.77 26.34 -16.11
CA GLY A 3 -7.99 24.95 -15.72
C GLY A 3 -7.52 24.55 -14.32
N PHE A 4 -6.87 25.46 -13.58
CA PHE A 4 -6.33 25.17 -12.25
C PHE A 4 -7.44 25.09 -11.16
N PRO A 5 -7.24 24.24 -10.15
CA PRO A 5 -8.11 24.21 -8.98
C PRO A 5 -7.98 25.51 -8.15
N SER A 6 -8.95 25.72 -7.28
CA SER A 6 -9.03 26.81 -6.31
C SER A 6 -9.20 26.25 -4.90
N LEU A 7 -9.02 27.09 -3.89
CA LEU A 7 -9.11 26.71 -2.48
C LEU A 7 -10.29 27.44 -1.82
N GLN A 8 -11.13 26.67 -1.12
CA GLN A 8 -12.16 27.19 -0.21
C GLN A 8 -11.69 26.98 1.22
N PRO A 9 -11.61 28.02 2.07
CA PRO A 9 -11.34 27.86 3.49
C PRO A 9 -12.33 26.88 4.14
N ALA A 10 -11.82 25.91 4.90
CA ALA A 10 -12.64 24.84 5.47
C ALA A 10 -12.54 24.79 6.99
N PHE A 11 -11.33 24.68 7.53
CA PHE A 11 -11.13 24.53 8.98
C PHE A 11 -9.91 25.29 9.48
N THR A 12 -9.96 25.67 10.76
CA THR A 12 -8.76 25.88 11.58
C THR A 12 -8.58 24.69 12.52
N VAL A 13 -7.40 24.07 12.45
CA VAL A 13 -7.02 22.96 13.35
C VAL A 13 -5.92 23.46 14.26
N ARG A 14 -6.10 23.35 15.58
CA ARG A 14 -5.08 23.66 16.59
C ARG A 14 -4.80 22.42 17.43
N VAL A 15 -3.53 22.08 17.62
CA VAL A 15 -3.10 20.86 18.32
C VAL A 15 -2.03 21.20 19.33
N ASP A 16 -2.26 20.80 20.57
CA ASP A 16 -1.22 20.80 21.61
C ASP A 16 -0.40 19.51 21.48
N ILE A 17 0.91 19.65 21.32
CA ILE A 17 1.84 18.52 21.21
C ILE A 17 2.70 18.38 22.45
N ASP A 18 3.03 17.13 22.80
CA ASP A 18 3.92 16.79 23.91
C ASP A 18 5.37 16.57 23.43
N ALA A 19 6.27 16.30 24.36
CA ALA A 19 7.67 16.04 24.10
C ALA A 19 7.85 14.87 23.09
N PRO A 20 8.81 15.01 22.16
CA PRO A 20 9.08 13.98 21.16
C PRO A 20 9.66 12.70 21.78
N MET A 21 9.13 11.56 21.37
CA MET A 21 9.68 10.23 21.68
C MET A 21 10.64 9.81 20.59
N GLN A 22 11.93 9.71 20.93
CA GLN A 22 12.97 9.29 20.00
C GLN A 22 12.92 7.77 19.79
N VAL A 23 12.63 7.34 18.56
CA VAL A 23 12.69 5.92 18.19
C VAL A 23 14.05 5.59 17.58
N GLY A 24 14.63 6.52 16.82
CA GLY A 24 15.89 6.34 16.10
C GLY A 24 15.69 5.67 14.74
N GLY A 25 16.79 5.29 14.09
CA GLY A 25 16.77 4.60 12.80
C GLY A 25 17.80 3.45 12.80
N GLN A 26 17.33 2.21 12.69
CA GLN A 26 18.20 1.04 12.46
C GLN A 26 18.51 0.87 10.97
N HIS A 27 17.51 1.09 10.11
CA HIS A 27 17.64 1.15 8.65
C HIS A 27 16.64 2.18 8.10
N GLY A 28 17.10 3.37 7.70
CA GLY A 28 16.25 4.43 7.14
C GLY A 28 16.36 5.76 7.89
N ALA A 29 15.46 6.68 7.56
CA ALA A 29 15.34 7.99 8.21
C ALA A 29 15.09 7.87 9.71
N GLN A 30 15.56 8.86 10.48
CA GLN A 30 15.32 8.91 11.92
C GLN A 30 13.82 9.07 12.18
N LEU A 31 13.24 8.11 12.93
CA LEU A 31 11.86 8.18 13.37
C LEU A 31 11.76 8.87 14.72
N VAL A 32 10.87 9.85 14.80
CA VAL A 32 10.44 10.53 16.01
C VAL A 32 8.92 10.44 16.09
N ILE A 33 8.38 10.11 17.26
CA ILE A 33 6.94 10.09 17.46
C ILE A 33 6.54 11.25 18.37
N VAL A 34 5.60 12.07 17.93
CA VAL A 34 5.10 13.23 18.71
C VAL A 34 3.65 12.98 19.11
N PRO A 35 3.34 12.89 20.42
CA PRO A 35 1.97 12.80 20.90
C PRO A 35 1.19 14.10 20.69
N MET A 36 -0.03 13.99 20.18
CA MET A 36 -1.02 15.05 20.09
C MET A 36 -2.01 14.88 21.25
N VAL A 37 -1.81 15.63 22.33
CA VAL A 37 -2.48 15.40 23.62
C VAL A 37 -3.84 16.08 23.72
N SER A 38 -4.05 17.13 22.93
CA SER A 38 -5.21 18.01 22.99
C SER A 38 -5.32 18.79 21.68
N GLY A 39 -6.50 19.29 21.35
CA GLY A 39 -6.68 20.14 20.18
C GLY A 39 -8.12 20.33 19.76
N THR A 40 -8.32 21.21 18.78
CA THR A 40 -9.63 21.59 18.26
C THR A 40 -9.62 21.63 16.73
N VAL A 41 -10.77 21.31 16.14
CA VAL A 41 -11.08 21.55 14.74
C VAL A 41 -12.30 22.46 14.71
N LYS A 42 -12.19 23.62 14.05
CA LYS A 42 -13.28 24.58 13.90
C LYS A 42 -13.51 24.88 12.45
N SER A 43 -14.76 24.87 12.01
CA SER A 43 -15.10 25.22 10.63
C SER A 43 -14.96 26.72 10.40
N GLU A 44 -14.43 27.07 9.23
CA GLU A 44 -14.40 28.44 8.74
C GLU A 44 -15.82 28.89 8.34
N GLU A 45 -16.04 30.20 8.34
CA GLU A 45 -17.34 30.77 7.97
C GLU A 45 -17.75 30.36 6.55
N GLY A 46 -18.97 29.85 6.40
CA GLY A 46 -19.51 29.43 5.11
C GLY A 46 -19.08 28.04 4.63
N PHE A 47 -18.33 27.28 5.42
CA PHE A 47 -18.01 25.88 5.12
C PHE A 47 -19.05 24.92 5.69
N GLU A 48 -19.47 23.93 4.88
CA GLU A 48 -20.37 22.85 5.28
C GLU A 48 -19.84 21.49 4.74
N PRO A 49 -20.10 20.37 5.45
CA PRO A 49 -20.77 20.30 6.74
C PRO A 49 -19.89 20.83 7.89
N LYS A 50 -20.48 21.56 8.83
CA LYS A 50 -19.76 22.07 10.00
C LYS A 50 -19.19 20.96 10.89
N LEU A 51 -17.88 21.00 11.06
CA LEU A 51 -17.12 20.22 12.02
C LEU A 51 -16.50 21.17 13.06
N ASP A 52 -17.08 21.17 14.27
CA ASP A 52 -16.64 21.95 15.42
C ASP A 52 -16.38 20.99 16.59
N GLY A 53 -15.22 20.34 16.54
CA GLY A 53 -14.88 19.21 17.39
C GLY A 53 -13.55 19.36 18.13
N GLU A 54 -13.31 18.42 19.02
CA GLU A 54 -12.09 18.33 19.83
C GLU A 54 -11.37 17.02 19.56
N LEU A 55 -10.05 17.01 19.70
CA LEU A 55 -9.28 15.76 19.62
C LEU A 55 -9.76 14.79 20.71
N HIS A 56 -10.04 13.55 20.32
CA HIS A 56 -10.66 12.56 21.21
C HIS A 56 -9.66 11.49 21.66
N GLY A 57 -8.94 11.77 22.73
CA GLY A 57 -7.82 10.92 23.15
C GLY A 57 -6.52 11.35 22.49
N VAL A 58 -5.50 10.49 22.52
CA VAL A 58 -4.17 10.82 22.04
C VAL A 58 -4.02 10.42 20.57
N GLY A 59 -3.67 11.39 19.73
CA GLY A 59 -3.17 11.16 18.37
C GLY A 59 -1.65 11.09 18.35
N TYR A 60 -1.07 10.60 17.27
CA TYR A 60 0.39 10.54 17.10
C TYR A 60 0.82 11.00 15.72
N ASP A 61 1.90 11.76 15.67
CA ASP A 61 2.66 12.06 14.46
C ASP A 61 3.90 11.19 14.39
N TYR A 62 4.04 10.42 13.31
CA TYR A 62 5.17 9.57 13.02
C TYR A 62 6.11 10.27 12.04
N ILE A 63 7.01 11.08 12.60
CA ILE A 63 7.87 12.00 11.86
C ILE A 63 9.12 11.27 11.38
N HIS A 64 9.35 11.30 10.07
CA HIS A 64 10.59 10.84 9.45
C HIS A 64 11.37 12.04 8.95
N ASN A 65 12.53 12.32 9.56
CA ASN A 65 13.38 13.42 9.11
C ASN A 65 14.16 13.00 7.85
N ASP A 66 14.24 13.88 6.87
CA ASP A 66 15.11 13.68 5.70
C ASP A 66 16.57 13.50 6.16
N ALA A 67 17.35 12.74 5.39
CA ALA A 67 18.74 12.42 5.75
C ALA A 67 19.65 13.66 5.82
N ASP A 68 19.31 14.73 5.09
CA ASP A 68 20.01 16.02 5.12
C ASP A 68 19.54 16.93 6.26
N GLY A 69 18.51 16.52 7.02
CA GLY A 69 17.88 17.31 8.08
C GLY A 69 17.10 18.52 7.58
N GLY A 70 16.90 18.68 6.27
CA GLY A 70 16.24 19.84 5.69
C GLY A 70 14.74 19.87 5.91
N ASN A 71 14.10 18.69 5.98
CA ASN A 71 12.66 18.59 6.19
C ASN A 71 12.26 17.46 7.15
N MET A 72 11.11 17.66 7.79
CA MET A 72 10.37 16.65 8.53
C MET A 72 9.22 16.13 7.66
N ARG A 73 9.05 14.81 7.58
CA ARG A 73 7.92 14.16 6.89
C ARG A 73 6.91 13.69 7.91
N LEU A 74 5.72 14.31 7.92
CA LEU A 74 4.66 14.06 8.89
C LEU A 74 3.77 12.88 8.45
N ASP A 75 3.33 12.07 9.40
CA ASP A 75 2.31 11.03 9.22
C ASP A 75 1.46 10.96 10.48
N VAL A 76 0.36 11.71 10.48
CA VAL A 76 -0.52 11.85 11.63
C VAL A 76 -1.70 10.92 11.57
N ARG A 77 -1.96 10.31 12.73
CA ARG A 77 -3.17 9.54 13.01
C ARG A 77 -3.81 10.03 14.29
N SER A 78 -5.00 10.58 14.15
CA SER A 78 -5.79 11.14 15.25
C SER A 78 -7.29 10.91 15.02
N GLN A 79 -8.08 11.38 15.98
CA GLN A 79 -9.53 11.29 15.97
C GLN A 79 -10.11 12.56 16.56
N VAL A 80 -11.20 13.03 15.96
CA VAL A 80 -11.92 14.22 16.39
C VAL A 80 -13.32 13.79 16.77
N LYS A 81 -13.77 14.24 17.95
CA LYS A 81 -15.15 14.07 18.38
C LYS A 81 -15.87 15.40 18.25
N ASN A 82 -16.89 15.42 17.40
CA ASN A 82 -17.74 16.58 17.20
C ASN A 82 -18.70 16.76 18.38
N HIS A 83 -19.27 17.96 18.51
CA HIS A 83 -20.22 18.29 19.59
C HIS A 83 -21.48 17.41 19.61
N ASP A 84 -21.88 16.85 18.46
CA ASP A 84 -23.00 15.91 18.35
C ASP A 84 -22.65 14.46 18.74
N GLY A 85 -21.41 14.25 19.21
CA GLY A 85 -20.90 12.95 19.64
C GLY A 85 -20.32 12.10 18.51
N THR A 86 -20.45 12.52 17.25
CA THR A 86 -19.84 11.81 16.12
C THR A 86 -18.32 11.82 16.22
N VAL A 87 -17.70 10.67 16.05
CA VAL A 87 -16.24 10.54 15.97
C VAL A 87 -15.83 10.41 14.51
N LEU A 88 -14.84 11.18 14.10
CA LEU A 88 -14.21 11.13 12.81
C LEU A 88 -12.74 10.75 13.01
N ALA A 89 -12.23 9.81 12.22
CA ALA A 89 -10.79 9.64 12.14
C ALA A 89 -10.22 10.78 11.29
N MET A 90 -9.12 11.39 11.75
CA MET A 90 -8.45 12.49 11.07
C MET A 90 -7.01 12.10 10.83
N TYR A 91 -6.62 12.11 9.55
CA TYR A 91 -5.27 11.83 9.11
C TYR A 91 -4.72 13.03 8.37
N TYR A 92 -3.42 13.28 8.52
CA TYR A 92 -2.72 14.16 7.59
C TYR A 92 -1.28 13.73 7.36
N LYS A 93 -0.79 13.97 6.15
CA LYS A 93 0.63 13.82 5.80
C LYS A 93 1.14 15.11 5.21
N GLY A 94 2.44 15.33 5.33
CA GLY A 94 3.03 16.49 4.68
C GLY A 94 4.47 16.70 5.04
N THR A 95 4.94 17.90 4.74
CA THR A 95 6.34 18.27 4.89
C THR A 95 6.46 19.56 5.66
N VAL A 96 7.38 19.60 6.62
CA VAL A 96 7.79 20.81 7.31
C VAL A 96 9.25 21.06 7.00
N LYS A 97 9.57 22.25 6.49
CA LYS A 97 10.94 22.70 6.34
C LYS A 97 11.53 23.01 7.70
N LEU A 98 12.66 22.39 8.04
CA LEU A 98 13.32 22.58 9.33
C LEU A 98 14.16 23.87 9.31
N THR A 99 13.49 25.02 9.47
CA THR A 99 14.17 26.31 9.61
C THR A 99 14.71 26.49 11.04
N GLN A 100 15.60 27.47 11.23
CA GLN A 100 16.13 27.79 12.56
C GLN A 100 15.01 28.15 13.55
N GLY A 101 13.94 28.81 13.08
CA GLY A 101 12.77 29.14 13.90
C GLY A 101 12.04 27.89 14.36
N VAL A 102 11.72 26.97 13.43
CA VAL A 102 11.09 25.69 13.75
C VAL A 102 11.94 24.87 14.72
N GLY A 103 13.25 24.77 14.46
CA GLY A 103 14.19 24.05 15.34
C GLY A 103 14.19 24.58 16.78
N LYS A 104 14.17 25.91 16.96
CA LYS A 104 14.09 26.55 18.28
C LYS A 104 12.79 26.24 19.01
N VAL A 105 11.66 26.25 18.30
CA VAL A 105 10.36 25.92 18.90
C VAL A 105 10.35 24.46 19.37
N LEU A 106 10.78 23.53 18.52
CA LEU A 106 10.80 22.10 18.83
C LEU A 106 11.79 21.74 19.95
N SER A 107 12.90 22.47 20.07
CA SER A 107 13.85 22.27 21.17
C SER A 107 13.43 22.95 22.48
N GLY A 108 12.32 23.70 22.50
CA GLY A 108 11.88 24.47 23.66
C GLY A 108 12.83 25.61 24.03
N ALA A 109 13.49 26.23 23.04
CA ALA A 109 14.42 27.32 23.31
C ALA A 109 13.71 28.51 23.98
N PRO A 110 14.32 29.18 24.97
CA PRO A 110 13.68 30.27 25.71
C PRO A 110 13.37 31.50 24.84
N ASP A 111 14.05 31.64 23.70
CA ASP A 111 13.82 32.69 22.71
C ASP A 111 12.96 32.23 21.52
N ALA A 112 12.33 31.05 21.60
CA ALA A 112 11.45 30.53 20.57
C ALA A 112 10.21 31.40 20.40
N LYS A 113 9.89 31.74 19.16
CA LYS A 113 8.72 32.54 18.77
C LYS A 113 7.80 31.73 17.88
N THR A 114 6.53 32.13 17.83
CA THR A 114 5.58 31.69 16.80
C THR A 114 6.20 31.86 15.42
N THR A 115 6.14 30.80 14.61
CA THR A 115 6.67 30.82 13.24
C THR A 115 5.63 31.38 12.28
N ASP A 116 6.07 31.91 11.15
CA ASP A 116 5.16 32.29 10.06
C ASP A 116 4.62 31.04 9.34
N TYR A 117 3.57 31.23 8.56
CA TYR A 117 3.09 30.24 7.60
C TYR A 117 4.04 30.13 6.40
N GLY A 118 4.04 28.97 5.72
CA GLY A 118 4.76 28.77 4.46
C GLY A 118 5.91 27.76 4.53
N ASP A 119 6.29 27.31 5.73
CA ASP A 119 7.28 26.25 5.92
C ASP A 119 6.64 24.87 6.14
N SER A 120 5.32 24.79 6.36
CA SER A 120 4.60 23.54 6.59
C SER A 120 3.39 23.44 5.65
N PHE A 121 3.34 22.35 4.88
CA PHE A 121 2.20 22.03 4.01
C PHE A 121 1.80 20.57 4.16
N VAL A 122 0.50 20.33 4.36
CA VAL A 122 -0.06 19.00 4.61
C VAL A 122 -1.34 18.75 3.80
N ASN A 123 -1.67 17.47 3.59
CA ASN A 123 -2.96 17.03 3.08
C ASN A 123 -3.78 16.41 4.22
N PHE A 124 -5.04 16.82 4.38
CA PHE A 124 -5.95 16.25 5.38
C PHE A 124 -6.90 15.25 4.72
N SER A 125 -7.25 14.20 5.46
CA SER A 125 -8.35 13.29 5.12
C SER A 125 -9.13 12.90 6.36
N PHE A 126 -10.43 12.69 6.20
CA PHE A 126 -11.35 12.31 7.26
C PHE A 126 -12.04 10.98 6.92
N GLU A 127 -12.28 10.13 7.92
CA GLU A 127 -13.13 8.95 7.76
C GLU A 127 -14.26 8.99 8.78
N THR A 128 -15.48 8.69 8.33
CA THR A 128 -16.65 8.64 9.21
C THR A 128 -17.73 7.73 8.64
N GLY A 129 -18.42 7.00 9.52
CA GLY A 129 -19.61 6.23 9.16
C GLY A 129 -20.91 7.04 9.21
N ASN A 130 -20.85 8.33 9.59
CA ASN A 130 -22.05 9.17 9.73
C ASN A 130 -22.32 9.92 8.42
N GLU A 131 -23.49 9.67 7.82
CA GLU A 131 -23.91 10.24 6.54
C GLU A 131 -23.89 11.78 6.53
N LYS A 132 -24.16 12.44 7.69
CA LYS A 132 -24.11 13.90 7.82
C LYS A 132 -22.74 14.50 7.44
N TYR A 133 -21.67 13.75 7.68
CA TYR A 133 -20.29 14.20 7.46
C TYR A 133 -19.61 13.51 6.28
N LYS A 134 -20.37 12.74 5.48
CA LYS A 134 -19.82 11.96 4.37
C LYS A 134 -19.09 12.80 3.32
N GLU A 135 -19.53 14.05 3.12
CA GLU A 135 -18.85 14.97 2.22
C GLU A 135 -17.43 15.35 2.69
N LEU A 136 -17.15 15.24 3.99
CA LEU A 136 -15.81 15.45 4.51
C LEU A 136 -14.86 14.34 4.06
N GLN A 137 -15.33 13.10 3.97
CA GLN A 137 -14.51 11.97 3.55
C GLN A 137 -14.13 12.03 2.05
N ASN A 138 -15.02 12.55 1.22
CA ASN A 138 -14.80 12.63 -0.24
C ASN A 138 -14.06 13.90 -0.69
N GLY A 139 -13.76 14.83 0.23
CA GLY A 139 -13.06 16.06 -0.10
C GLY A 139 -11.54 15.89 -0.15
N THR A 140 -10.88 16.67 -1.00
CA THR A 140 -9.42 16.85 -0.95
C THR A 140 -9.11 18.11 -0.15
N TYR A 141 -8.31 17.99 0.90
CA TYR A 141 -7.97 19.11 1.77
C TYR A 141 -6.47 19.32 1.81
N VAL A 142 -6.06 20.58 1.70
CA VAL A 142 -4.66 21.01 1.85
C VAL A 142 -4.59 22.10 2.91
N ALA A 143 -3.48 22.16 3.63
CA ALA A 143 -3.32 23.15 4.68
C ALA A 143 -1.91 23.72 4.73
N ALA A 144 -1.83 24.97 5.16
CA ALA A 144 -0.59 25.60 5.59
C ALA A 144 -0.53 25.58 7.12
N GLY A 145 0.59 25.13 7.66
CA GLY A 145 0.82 25.03 9.10
C GLY A 145 1.84 26.02 9.63
N HIS A 146 1.78 26.28 10.92
CA HIS A 146 2.84 26.97 11.67
C HIS A 146 2.83 26.58 13.15
N PHE A 147 3.93 26.86 13.85
CA PHE A 147 4.04 26.62 15.28
C PHE A 147 3.74 27.90 16.07
N VAL A 148 2.96 27.77 17.13
CA VAL A 148 2.57 28.86 18.03
C VAL A 148 3.21 28.63 19.40
N THR A 149 3.92 29.63 19.89
CA THR A 149 4.52 29.65 21.25
C THR A 149 4.04 30.86 22.04
N GLY A 150 4.05 30.78 23.37
CA GLY A 150 3.88 31.95 24.23
C GLY A 150 2.45 32.33 24.62
N GLU A 151 1.44 31.49 24.38
CA GLU A 151 0.05 31.72 24.82
C GLU A 151 -0.20 31.44 26.33
N GLY A 152 0.82 31.58 27.19
CA GLY A 152 0.69 31.39 28.63
C GLY A 152 0.41 29.95 29.07
N LYS A 153 0.49 28.97 28.16
CA LYS A 153 0.40 27.53 28.45
C LYS A 153 1.75 26.85 28.22
N PRO A 154 2.19 25.93 29.09
CA PRO A 154 3.36 25.12 28.83
C PRO A 154 3.07 24.15 27.67
N GLY A 155 3.89 24.19 26.63
CA GLY A 155 3.77 23.31 25.47
C GLY A 155 3.94 24.03 24.13
N VAL A 156 4.00 23.26 23.06
CA VAL A 156 4.04 23.76 21.69
C VAL A 156 2.67 23.51 21.07
N VAL A 157 2.10 24.53 20.44
CA VAL A 157 0.85 24.40 19.68
C VAL A 157 1.18 24.41 18.20
N VAL A 158 0.58 23.52 17.43
CA VAL A 158 0.63 23.54 15.96
C VAL A 158 -0.73 23.98 15.45
N GLU A 159 -0.76 24.98 14.58
CA GLU A 159 -1.98 25.47 13.95
C GLU A 159 -1.93 25.28 12.44
N TYR A 160 -3.03 24.84 11.86
CA TYR A 160 -3.22 24.66 10.42
C TYR A 160 -4.45 25.42 9.93
N LYS A 161 -4.29 26.15 8.82
CA LYS A 161 -5.38 26.70 8.02
C LYS A 161 -5.68 25.73 6.88
N VAL A 162 -6.77 24.97 7.03
CA VAL A 162 -7.18 23.90 6.12
C VAL A 162 -8.17 24.44 5.10
N SER A 163 -7.92 24.14 3.83
CA SER A 163 -8.80 24.48 2.71
C SER A 163 -9.22 23.23 1.95
N LYS A 164 -10.47 23.20 1.50
CA LYS A 164 -10.97 22.22 0.53
C LYS A 164 -10.54 22.66 -0.87
N VAL A 165 -10.01 21.72 -1.64
CA VAL A 165 -9.72 21.91 -3.06
C VAL A 165 -11.04 21.86 -3.82
N VAL A 166 -11.31 22.90 -4.60
CA VAL A 166 -12.53 23.07 -5.39
C VAL A 166 -12.19 23.54 -6.80
N TYR A 167 -13.14 23.45 -7.72
CA TYR A 167 -12.99 24.04 -9.05
C TYR A 167 -13.87 25.28 -9.16
N ASN A 168 -13.26 26.47 -9.13
CA ASN A 168 -13.98 27.71 -9.37
C ASN A 168 -13.95 28.05 -10.87
N ALA A 169 -14.87 27.46 -11.64
CA ALA A 169 -15.28 28.09 -12.90
C ALA A 169 -15.95 29.41 -12.52
N SER A 170 -15.27 30.54 -12.73
CA SER A 170 -15.75 31.84 -12.29
C SER A 170 -17.21 32.06 -12.72
N GLN A 171 -18.04 32.30 -11.71
CA GLN A 171 -19.40 32.80 -11.75
C GLN A 171 -19.61 33.80 -12.90
N GLY A 172 -20.29 33.37 -13.96
CA GLY A 172 -20.96 34.26 -14.92
C GLY A 172 -22.22 34.89 -14.31
N LYS A 173 -22.13 35.45 -13.09
CA LYS A 173 -23.20 36.26 -12.52
C LYS A 173 -22.90 37.71 -12.87
N MET A 174 -23.56 38.20 -13.92
CA MET A 174 -23.67 39.63 -14.19
C MET A 174 -24.09 40.34 -12.90
N VAL A 175 -23.21 41.17 -12.36
CA VAL A 175 -23.61 42.21 -11.41
C VAL A 175 -24.34 43.25 -12.24
N THR A 176 -25.67 43.27 -12.14
CA THR A 176 -26.50 44.34 -12.70
C THR A 176 -26.23 45.62 -11.93
N VAL A 177 -25.24 46.40 -12.36
CA VAL A 177 -25.16 47.83 -12.01
C VAL A 177 -25.95 48.56 -13.09
N GLY A 178 -27.15 49.00 -12.72
CA GLY A 178 -27.95 49.86 -13.58
C GLY A 178 -27.30 51.24 -13.68
N THR A 179 -27.03 51.69 -14.92
CA THR A 179 -27.25 53.08 -15.33
C THR A 179 -27.26 53.19 -16.86
N SER A 180 -28.43 53.59 -17.38
CA SER A 180 -28.67 54.47 -18.54
C SER A 180 -27.97 54.22 -19.89
N ARG A 181 -28.79 53.74 -20.84
CA ARG A 181 -28.90 54.12 -22.27
C ARG A 181 -27.67 54.69 -22.97
N SER A 182 -27.13 53.94 -23.95
CA SER A 182 -27.14 54.39 -25.35
C SER A 182 -26.90 53.21 -26.29
N SER A 183 -27.73 53.18 -27.34
CA SER A 183 -27.81 52.27 -28.48
C SER A 183 -26.49 52.08 -29.24
N TYR A 184 -26.23 50.88 -29.78
CA TYR A 184 -26.21 50.58 -31.23
C TYR A 184 -25.99 49.07 -31.47
N LEU A 185 -26.72 48.54 -32.46
CA LEU A 185 -26.62 47.19 -33.00
C LEU A 185 -25.21 46.88 -33.54
N LEU A 186 -24.73 45.64 -33.43
CA LEU A 186 -24.48 44.80 -34.61
C LEU A 186 -24.21 43.32 -34.26
N THR A 187 -24.55 42.51 -35.25
CA THR A 187 -24.68 41.05 -35.34
C THR A 187 -23.34 40.30 -35.28
N VAL A 188 -23.43 39.03 -34.88
CA VAL A 188 -22.41 37.99 -34.88
C VAL A 188 -21.88 37.71 -36.30
N SER A 189 -20.56 37.51 -36.43
CA SER A 189 -19.99 36.71 -37.52
C SER A 189 -18.66 36.05 -37.09
N ASN A 190 -18.64 34.72 -37.13
CA ASN A 190 -17.45 33.89 -37.12
C ASN A 190 -16.61 34.15 -38.38
N ALA A 191 -15.29 34.24 -38.22
CA ALA A 191 -14.33 33.86 -39.26
C ALA A 191 -12.97 33.57 -38.62
N CYS A 192 -12.54 32.31 -38.71
CA CYS A 192 -11.13 31.96 -38.71
C CYS A 192 -10.51 32.42 -40.04
N ILE A 193 -9.22 32.78 -40.05
CA ILE A 193 -8.17 32.21 -40.92
C ILE A 193 -6.87 33.03 -40.78
N ASP A 194 -5.79 32.26 -40.81
CA ASP A 194 -4.36 32.52 -40.77
C ASP A 194 -3.81 33.78 -41.47
N ALA A 195 -2.70 34.32 -40.95
CA ALA A 195 -1.39 34.31 -41.64
C ALA A 195 -0.30 35.11 -40.90
N HIS A 196 0.81 34.40 -40.66
CA HIS A 196 2.22 34.78 -40.58
C HIS A 196 2.74 36.19 -40.22
N SER A 197 3.73 36.10 -39.31
CA SER A 197 5.10 36.68 -39.35
C SER A 197 5.41 37.98 -38.60
N GLY A 198 6.34 37.84 -37.65
CA GLY A 198 7.43 38.78 -37.41
C GLY A 198 7.19 39.90 -36.39
N LEU A 199 7.68 39.74 -35.15
CA LEU A 199 8.85 40.50 -34.67
C LEU A 199 9.25 40.04 -33.27
N THR A 200 10.57 40.05 -33.08
CA THR A 200 11.37 39.64 -31.94
C THR A 200 11.08 40.40 -30.64
N SER A 201 10.98 39.68 -29.53
CA SER A 201 11.37 40.18 -28.22
C SER A 201 11.88 39.02 -27.35
N ARG A 202 13.18 39.06 -27.05
CA ARG A 202 13.88 38.14 -26.14
C ARG A 202 13.44 38.45 -24.71
N MET A 203 12.87 37.46 -24.02
CA MET A 203 12.90 37.39 -22.56
C MET A 203 13.70 36.15 -22.13
N PRO A 204 14.48 36.23 -21.05
CA PRO A 204 15.37 35.15 -20.62
C PRO A 204 14.56 33.98 -20.07
N VAL A 205 14.80 32.80 -20.63
CA VAL A 205 14.33 31.52 -20.11
C VAL A 205 15.04 31.26 -18.79
N LEU A 206 14.29 31.30 -17.68
CA LEU A 206 14.71 30.68 -16.43
C LEU A 206 14.78 29.16 -16.66
N PRO A 207 15.84 28.46 -16.20
CA PRO A 207 16.00 27.04 -16.43
C PRO A 207 14.86 26.30 -15.70
N GLN A 208 13.96 25.69 -16.48
CA GLN A 208 13.08 24.67 -15.94
C GLN A 208 13.95 23.49 -15.48
N PRO A 209 13.69 22.91 -14.29
CA PRO A 209 14.31 21.65 -13.93
C PRO A 209 13.85 20.59 -14.92
N LEU A 210 14.79 19.86 -15.53
CA LEU A 210 14.55 18.69 -16.36
C LEU A 210 13.79 17.64 -15.54
N MET A 211 12.46 17.65 -15.58
CA MET A 211 11.68 16.44 -15.37
C MET A 211 11.90 15.57 -16.61
N GLY A 212 12.50 14.39 -16.44
CA GLY A 212 12.63 13.41 -17.52
C GLY A 212 11.24 13.09 -18.08
N LEU A 213 11.12 13.11 -19.41
CA LEU A 213 9.89 12.73 -20.10
C LEU A 213 9.68 11.22 -19.93
N ALA A 214 8.56 10.76 -19.39
CA ALA A 214 8.22 9.34 -19.36
C ALA A 214 7.81 8.84 -20.76
N ASN A 215 8.24 7.64 -21.12
CA ASN A 215 7.85 6.97 -22.36
C ASN A 215 6.56 6.17 -22.12
N ARG A 216 5.55 6.41 -22.94
CA ARG A 216 4.25 5.72 -22.88
C ARG A 216 4.20 4.58 -23.89
N TYR A 217 3.79 3.39 -23.44
CA TYR A 217 3.69 2.18 -24.26
C TYR A 217 2.25 1.66 -24.32
N THR A 218 1.86 1.14 -25.49
CA THR A 218 0.52 0.60 -25.78
C THR A 218 0.62 -0.77 -26.42
N THR A 219 -0.48 -1.54 -26.40
CA THR A 219 -0.55 -2.88 -27.02
C THR A 219 -0.11 -2.89 -28.48
N ALA A 220 -0.56 -1.90 -29.26
CA ALA A 220 -0.24 -1.79 -30.70
C ALA A 220 1.26 -1.59 -30.97
N MET A 221 2.00 -0.97 -30.05
CA MET A 221 3.45 -0.78 -30.22
C MET A 221 4.20 -2.10 -30.10
N PHE A 222 3.78 -2.97 -29.18
CA PHE A 222 4.37 -4.31 -29.02
C PHE A 222 3.98 -5.25 -30.17
N ASP A 223 2.73 -5.17 -30.67
CA ASP A 223 2.32 -5.92 -31.86
C ASP A 223 3.16 -5.54 -33.07
N LYS A 224 3.27 -4.24 -33.35
CA LYS A 224 4.06 -3.75 -34.47
C LYS A 224 5.54 -4.15 -34.34
N HIS A 225 6.14 -4.00 -33.16
CA HIS A 225 7.53 -4.41 -32.93
C HIS A 225 7.74 -5.91 -33.13
N TYR A 226 6.77 -6.73 -32.71
CA TYR A 226 6.79 -8.17 -32.98
C TYR A 226 6.62 -8.50 -34.47
N GLU A 227 5.71 -7.83 -35.18
CA GLU A 227 5.54 -7.98 -36.63
C GLU A 227 6.82 -7.61 -37.40
N ASP A 228 7.49 -6.53 -36.99
CA ASP A 228 8.71 -6.02 -37.62
C ASP A 228 9.93 -6.93 -37.35
N GLU A 229 10.09 -7.44 -36.13
CA GLU A 229 11.29 -8.16 -35.68
C GLU A 229 11.13 -9.70 -35.62
N ASN A 230 9.90 -10.19 -35.54
CA ASN A 230 9.51 -11.60 -35.52
C ASN A 230 10.34 -12.51 -34.57
N TYR A 231 10.49 -12.08 -33.31
CA TYR A 231 11.25 -12.82 -32.30
C TYR A 231 10.46 -13.96 -31.65
N LEU A 232 11.14 -15.06 -31.34
CA LEU A 232 10.55 -16.24 -30.70
C LEU A 232 10.10 -15.95 -29.25
N GLY A 233 8.99 -16.57 -28.83
CA GLY A 233 8.49 -16.53 -27.45
C GLY A 233 7.43 -15.47 -27.16
N PHE A 234 7.10 -14.60 -28.11
CA PHE A 234 6.05 -13.58 -27.95
C PHE A 234 4.71 -14.20 -27.55
N GLU A 235 4.19 -15.12 -28.37
CA GLU A 235 2.92 -15.83 -28.12
C GLU A 235 2.91 -16.55 -26.76
N THR A 236 4.03 -17.17 -26.40
CA THR A 236 4.18 -17.85 -25.11
C THR A 236 4.05 -16.88 -23.93
N LEU A 237 4.67 -15.70 -24.01
CA LEU A 237 4.64 -14.73 -22.92
C LEU A 237 3.34 -13.92 -22.87
N VAL A 238 2.62 -13.72 -23.96
CA VAL A 238 1.33 -13.01 -23.90
C VAL A 238 0.16 -13.93 -23.53
N ASP A 239 0.35 -15.26 -23.60
CA ASP A 239 -0.64 -16.24 -23.18
C ASP A 239 -0.88 -16.19 -21.65
N PRO A 240 -2.11 -15.88 -21.19
CA PRO A 240 -2.43 -15.83 -19.77
C PRO A 240 -2.25 -17.19 -19.06
N ASN A 241 -2.31 -18.31 -19.78
CA ASN A 241 -2.14 -19.65 -19.21
C ASN A 241 -0.70 -19.93 -18.77
N THR A 242 0.26 -19.12 -19.21
CA THR A 242 1.65 -19.17 -18.75
C THR A 242 1.79 -18.76 -17.29
N TYR A 243 0.81 -18.03 -16.74
CA TYR A 243 0.89 -17.40 -15.43
C TYR A 243 -0.10 -17.99 -14.42
N ASN A 244 0.26 -17.93 -13.13
CA ASN A 244 -0.66 -18.30 -12.05
C ASN A 244 -1.55 -17.10 -11.71
N ILE A 245 -2.73 -17.09 -12.33
CA ILE A 245 -3.76 -16.06 -12.14
C ILE A 245 -4.74 -16.54 -11.07
N GLN A 246 -4.96 -15.73 -10.04
CA GLN A 246 -5.97 -16.01 -9.02
C GLN A 246 -6.78 -14.78 -8.67
N VAL A 247 -8.04 -14.99 -8.30
CA VAL A 247 -8.83 -13.95 -7.65
C VAL A 247 -8.34 -13.81 -6.22
N LYS A 248 -7.84 -12.63 -5.87
CA LYS A 248 -7.34 -12.33 -4.52
C LYS A 248 -8.09 -11.18 -3.91
N ALA A 249 -8.40 -11.33 -2.63
CA ALA A 249 -8.94 -10.24 -1.83
C ALA A 249 -7.80 -9.40 -1.27
N TYR A 250 -7.98 -8.09 -1.30
CA TYR A 250 -7.03 -7.11 -0.79
C TYR A 250 -7.78 -5.92 -0.20
N MET A 251 -7.07 -5.17 0.62
CA MET A 251 -7.56 -3.90 1.14
C MET A 251 -7.00 -2.78 0.26
N ASP A 252 -7.88 -2.00 -0.35
CA ASP A 252 -7.46 -0.81 -1.07
C ASP A 252 -6.99 0.29 -0.08
N LYS A 253 -6.50 1.40 -0.63
CA LYS A 253 -6.08 2.57 0.17
C LYS A 253 -7.18 3.16 1.06
N ASN A 254 -8.44 2.87 0.77
CA ASN A 254 -9.62 3.30 1.52
C ASN A 254 -10.13 2.21 2.49
N ARG A 255 -9.35 1.14 2.71
CA ARG A 255 -9.73 -0.03 3.50
C ARG A 255 -11.03 -0.69 3.03
N CYS A 256 -11.35 -0.57 1.75
CA CYS A 256 -12.40 -1.35 1.13
C CYS A 256 -11.82 -2.70 0.75
N ARG A 257 -12.48 -3.77 1.19
CA ARG A 257 -12.13 -5.12 0.79
C ARG A 257 -12.63 -5.35 -0.64
N LEU A 258 -11.68 -5.45 -1.56
CA LEU A 258 -11.95 -5.68 -2.97
C LEU A 258 -11.37 -7.03 -3.39
N GLN A 259 -11.80 -7.52 -4.55
CA GLN A 259 -11.26 -8.73 -5.17
C GLN A 259 -10.89 -8.42 -6.61
N ASP A 260 -9.71 -8.86 -7.02
CA ASP A 260 -9.22 -8.67 -8.39
C ASP A 260 -8.50 -9.91 -8.90
N HIS A 261 -8.39 -10.03 -10.22
CA HIS A 261 -7.52 -11.02 -10.85
C HIS A 261 -6.08 -10.55 -10.75
N MET A 262 -5.24 -11.35 -10.09
CA MET A 262 -3.85 -11.01 -9.83
C MET A 262 -2.91 -12.12 -10.30
N PHE A 263 -1.71 -11.72 -10.73
CA PHE A 263 -0.64 -12.65 -11.09
C PHE A 263 0.24 -12.93 -9.88
N LEU A 264 0.53 -14.20 -9.59
CA LEU A 264 1.61 -14.54 -8.66
C LEU A 264 2.95 -14.21 -9.31
N VAL A 265 3.56 -13.11 -8.92
CA VAL A 265 4.81 -12.62 -9.52
C VAL A 265 6.03 -13.10 -8.77
N GLY A 266 5.94 -13.24 -7.45
CA GLY A 266 7.12 -13.54 -6.67
C GLY A 266 6.86 -13.84 -5.20
N THR A 267 7.93 -13.69 -4.44
CA THR A 267 7.91 -13.75 -2.99
C THR A 267 8.62 -12.56 -2.38
N TYR A 268 8.12 -12.13 -1.22
CA TYR A 268 8.62 -11.01 -0.47
C TYR A 268 8.98 -11.46 0.94
N HIS A 269 10.19 -11.13 1.39
CA HIS A 269 10.66 -11.51 2.72
C HIS A 269 10.32 -10.42 3.73
N THR A 270 9.51 -10.78 4.72
CA THR A 270 9.24 -9.92 5.89
C THR A 270 9.83 -10.55 7.14
N HIS A 271 9.84 -9.80 8.24
CA HIS A 271 10.17 -10.36 9.56
C HIS A 271 9.26 -11.52 9.98
N PHE A 272 8.06 -11.61 9.39
CA PHE A 272 7.09 -12.68 9.62
C PHE A 272 7.26 -13.86 8.66
N GLY A 273 8.35 -13.89 7.88
CA GLY A 273 8.67 -14.96 6.94
C GLY A 273 8.43 -14.58 5.48
N ARG A 274 8.53 -15.60 4.62
CA ARG A 274 8.38 -15.46 3.16
C ARG A 274 6.88 -15.40 2.79
N GLN A 275 6.48 -14.34 2.11
CA GLN A 275 5.10 -14.11 1.68
C GLN A 275 4.99 -14.15 0.15
N LYS A 276 3.83 -14.55 -0.38
CA LYS A 276 3.56 -14.56 -1.83
C LYS A 276 3.24 -13.14 -2.28
N VAL A 277 3.72 -12.75 -3.47
CA VAL A 277 3.52 -11.43 -4.05
C VAL A 277 2.66 -11.54 -5.31
N TRP A 278 1.64 -10.71 -5.36
CA TRP A 278 0.60 -10.66 -6.37
C TRP A 278 0.61 -9.29 -7.05
N ALA A 279 0.66 -9.26 -8.38
CA ALA A 279 0.53 -8.03 -9.15
C ALA A 279 -0.92 -7.81 -9.55
N ARG A 280 -1.37 -6.56 -9.45
CA ARG A 280 -2.74 -6.13 -9.74
C ARG A 280 -2.71 -4.95 -10.72
N PRO A 281 -3.49 -5.00 -11.81
CA PRO A 281 -3.67 -3.84 -12.68
C PRO A 281 -4.76 -2.90 -12.13
N THR A 282 -4.55 -1.58 -12.27
CA THR A 282 -5.56 -0.56 -11.93
C THR A 282 -6.25 0.03 -13.18
N GLY A 283 -5.84 -0.41 -14.37
CA GLY A 283 -6.20 0.19 -15.66
C GLY A 283 -5.13 1.15 -16.21
N LEU A 284 -4.36 1.79 -15.32
CA LEU A 284 -3.31 2.76 -15.67
C LEU A 284 -1.92 2.39 -15.14
N GLU A 285 -1.87 1.66 -14.03
CA GLU A 285 -0.64 1.24 -13.36
C GLU A 285 -0.79 -0.18 -12.80
N VAL A 286 0.33 -0.75 -12.36
CA VAL A 286 0.36 -2.04 -11.68
C VAL A 286 0.78 -1.83 -10.23
N GLU A 287 -0.01 -2.36 -9.31
CA GLU A 287 0.27 -2.37 -7.88
C GLU A 287 0.66 -3.78 -7.42
N TYR A 288 1.56 -3.87 -6.45
CA TYR A 288 1.96 -5.15 -5.86
C TYR A 288 1.37 -5.34 -4.47
N TYR A 289 0.95 -6.57 -4.18
CA TYR A 289 0.36 -6.97 -2.91
C TYR A 289 1.05 -8.23 -2.38
N HIS A 290 1.25 -8.36 -1.08
CA HIS A 290 1.85 -9.52 -0.45
C HIS A 290 1.00 -10.08 0.68
N GLY A 291 1.13 -11.38 0.93
CA GLY A 291 0.45 -12.04 2.03
C GLY A 291 0.90 -13.48 2.23
N LEU A 292 0.50 -14.05 3.36
CA LEU A 292 0.63 -15.50 3.57
C LEU A 292 -0.25 -16.26 2.56
N PRO A 293 0.11 -17.49 2.17
CA PRO A 293 -0.65 -18.28 1.19
C PRO A 293 -2.14 -18.40 1.52
N GLU A 294 -2.48 -18.53 2.80
CA GLU A 294 -3.83 -18.69 3.34
C GLU A 294 -4.45 -17.36 3.81
N ALA A 295 -3.76 -16.24 3.59
CA ALA A 295 -4.27 -14.95 4.01
C ALA A 295 -5.59 -14.65 3.28
N LEU A 296 -6.64 -14.38 4.06
CA LEU A 296 -7.94 -13.95 3.54
C LEU A 296 -7.87 -12.59 2.84
N GLU A 297 -6.81 -11.80 3.11
CA GLU A 297 -6.60 -10.43 2.65
C GLU A 297 -5.10 -10.16 2.46
N LEU A 298 -4.74 -9.60 1.30
CA LEU A 298 -3.37 -9.20 0.98
C LEU A 298 -3.10 -7.74 1.39
N ALA A 299 -1.87 -7.48 1.84
CA ALA A 299 -1.36 -6.13 2.13
C ALA A 299 -0.62 -5.57 0.93
N ARG A 300 -0.67 -4.25 0.70
CA ARG A 300 0.09 -3.61 -0.39
C ARG A 300 1.59 -3.69 -0.09
N VAL A 301 2.40 -4.02 -1.10
CA VAL A 301 3.86 -3.86 -1.08
C VAL A 301 4.14 -2.37 -1.22
N ASP A 302 4.89 -1.79 -0.29
CA ASP A 302 5.31 -0.39 -0.37
C ASP A 302 6.27 -0.22 -1.57
N ASP A 303 6.12 0.86 -2.32
CA ASP A 303 6.89 1.16 -3.53
C ASP A 303 8.42 1.13 -3.24
N LEU A 304 8.82 1.46 -2.01
CA LEU A 304 10.21 1.36 -1.51
C LEU A 304 10.79 -0.05 -1.46
N PHE A 305 9.96 -1.08 -1.64
CA PHE A 305 10.31 -2.49 -1.46
C PHE A 305 10.06 -3.36 -2.69
N GLU A 306 9.56 -2.81 -3.80
CA GLU A 306 9.28 -3.57 -5.03
C GLU A 306 10.52 -4.26 -5.61
N ASN A 307 11.66 -3.57 -5.54
CA ASN A 307 12.99 -4.08 -5.88
C ASN A 307 13.49 -5.23 -4.98
N ARG A 308 12.76 -5.58 -3.90
CA ARG A 308 13.02 -6.74 -3.04
C ARG A 308 12.14 -7.95 -3.37
N ILE A 309 11.30 -7.87 -4.40
CA ILE A 309 10.53 -9.01 -4.88
C ILE A 309 11.48 -10.05 -5.50
N TYR A 310 11.42 -11.27 -4.99
CA TYR A 310 12.12 -12.43 -5.56
C TYR A 310 11.15 -13.14 -6.49
N TYR A 311 11.32 -12.96 -7.80
CA TYR A 311 10.39 -13.53 -8.77
C TYR A 311 10.43 -15.05 -8.75
N VAL A 312 9.26 -15.66 -8.98
CA VAL A 312 9.10 -17.11 -9.11
C VAL A 312 8.90 -17.50 -10.57
N PRO A 313 8.98 -18.78 -10.95
CA PRO A 313 8.63 -19.19 -12.31
C PRO A 313 7.17 -18.77 -12.64
N PRO A 314 6.90 -18.32 -13.88
CA PRO A 314 7.83 -18.27 -15.02
C PRO A 314 8.77 -17.05 -15.03
N PHE A 315 8.46 -15.99 -14.28
CA PHE A 315 9.19 -14.71 -14.28
C PHE A 315 10.68 -14.83 -13.96
N SER A 316 11.05 -15.77 -13.09
CA SER A 316 12.46 -15.99 -12.74
C SER A 316 13.34 -16.47 -13.91
N TYR A 317 12.72 -16.96 -14.99
CA TYR A 317 13.41 -17.44 -16.19
C TYR A 317 13.48 -16.41 -17.32
N MET A 318 12.91 -15.22 -17.11
CA MET A 318 12.83 -14.15 -18.10
C MET A 318 14.00 -13.15 -18.02
N SER A 319 14.79 -13.21 -16.95
CA SER A 319 16.00 -12.40 -16.74
C SER A 319 17.20 -13.25 -16.34
N THR A 320 18.43 -12.71 -16.49
CA THR A 320 19.66 -13.52 -16.40
C THR A 320 20.37 -13.58 -15.04
N SER A 321 19.87 -12.99 -13.95
CA SER A 321 20.43 -13.26 -12.59
C SER A 321 19.54 -12.75 -11.44
N GLN A 322 19.25 -13.62 -10.46
CA GLN A 322 18.55 -13.24 -9.20
C GLN A 322 19.43 -13.35 -7.93
N ASN A 323 20.55 -14.07 -8.00
CA ASN A 323 21.31 -14.50 -6.82
C ASN A 323 22.62 -13.73 -6.55
N THR A 324 22.75 -12.48 -7.00
CA THR A 324 23.90 -11.63 -6.65
C THR A 324 23.47 -10.40 -5.86
N ARG A 325 24.28 -10.03 -4.86
CA ARG A 325 24.22 -8.76 -4.11
C ARG A 325 24.05 -7.61 -5.10
N MET A 326 23.19 -6.61 -4.82
CA MET A 326 22.77 -5.54 -5.76
C MET A 326 23.87 -5.11 -6.74
N LYS A 327 23.84 -5.68 -7.95
CA LYS A 327 24.65 -5.29 -9.12
C LYS A 327 23.70 -4.79 -10.21
N LYS A 328 24.21 -3.98 -11.14
CA LYS A 328 23.45 -3.38 -12.26
C LYS A 328 22.59 -4.40 -13.04
N GLU A 329 23.04 -5.66 -13.11
CA GLU A 329 22.36 -6.79 -13.75
C GLU A 329 20.99 -7.12 -13.12
N ARG A 330 20.85 -7.04 -11.79
CA ARG A 330 19.57 -7.30 -11.10
C ARG A 330 18.55 -6.20 -11.38
N VAL A 331 18.99 -4.94 -11.46
CA VAL A 331 18.13 -3.79 -11.77
C VAL A 331 17.53 -3.92 -13.17
N TYR A 332 18.34 -4.33 -14.15
CA TYR A 332 17.85 -4.62 -15.50
C TYR A 332 16.88 -5.81 -15.50
N GLY A 333 17.19 -6.89 -14.78
CA GLY A 333 16.30 -8.04 -14.67
C GLY A 333 14.93 -7.72 -14.06
N THR A 334 14.89 -6.83 -13.06
CA THR A 334 13.65 -6.29 -12.50
C THR A 334 12.83 -5.54 -13.56
N LYS A 335 13.44 -4.61 -14.29
CA LYS A 335 12.77 -3.87 -15.38
C LYS A 335 12.21 -4.78 -16.47
N VAL A 336 12.94 -5.84 -16.82
CA VAL A 336 12.48 -6.84 -17.79
C VAL A 336 11.22 -7.55 -17.28
N VAL A 337 11.22 -8.00 -16.03
CA VAL A 337 10.05 -8.70 -15.46
C VAL A 337 8.85 -7.76 -15.30
N GLU A 338 9.06 -6.54 -14.82
CA GLU A 338 8.01 -5.51 -14.72
C GLU A 338 7.40 -5.21 -16.09
N THR A 339 8.25 -5.07 -17.11
CA THR A 339 7.80 -4.91 -18.50
C THR A 339 6.91 -6.07 -18.94
N VAL A 340 7.31 -7.32 -18.66
CA VAL A 340 6.48 -8.48 -19.00
C VAL A 340 5.15 -8.44 -18.27
N VAL A 341 5.12 -8.17 -16.96
CA VAL A 341 3.87 -8.05 -16.18
C VAL A 341 2.93 -7.01 -16.82
N ASN A 342 3.47 -5.84 -17.16
CA ASN A 342 2.71 -4.77 -17.79
C ASN A 342 2.18 -5.17 -19.18
N VAL A 343 3.02 -5.78 -20.03
CA VAL A 343 2.63 -6.21 -21.37
C VAL A 343 1.54 -7.29 -21.31
N VAL A 344 1.64 -8.24 -20.38
CA VAL A 344 0.60 -9.26 -20.21
C VAL A 344 -0.72 -8.59 -19.83
N PHE A 345 -0.73 -7.67 -18.86
CA PHE A 345 -1.95 -6.95 -18.51
C PHE A 345 -2.49 -6.07 -19.64
N LEU A 346 -1.62 -5.43 -20.44
CA LEU A 346 -2.02 -4.70 -21.65
C LEU A 346 -2.70 -5.64 -22.66
N LYS A 347 -2.14 -6.82 -22.89
CA LYS A 347 -2.66 -7.81 -23.84
C LYS A 347 -4.01 -8.38 -23.41
N GLN A 348 -4.23 -8.51 -22.10
CA GLN A 348 -5.53 -8.91 -21.54
C GLN A 348 -6.54 -7.75 -21.50
N GLY A 349 -6.16 -6.54 -21.88
CA GLY A 349 -7.01 -5.34 -21.78
C GLY A 349 -7.26 -4.89 -20.34
N TRP A 350 -6.45 -5.34 -19.38
CA TRP A 350 -6.53 -4.94 -17.98
C TRP A 350 -5.71 -3.67 -17.70
N LEU A 351 -4.81 -3.31 -18.62
CA LEU A 351 -4.18 -2.00 -18.73
C LEU A 351 -4.51 -1.37 -20.09
N VAL A 352 -4.64 -0.05 -20.11
CA VAL A 352 -4.81 0.72 -21.37
C VAL A 352 -3.46 1.11 -21.97
N HIS A 353 -2.52 1.50 -21.10
CA HIS A 353 -1.13 1.85 -21.41
C HIS A 353 -0.32 1.77 -20.11
N PHE A 354 1.00 1.84 -20.20
CA PHE A 354 1.86 2.10 -19.05
C PHE A 354 2.98 3.06 -19.43
N GLU A 355 3.54 3.72 -18.41
CA GLU A 355 4.63 4.67 -18.55
C GLU A 355 5.90 4.11 -17.90
N VAL A 356 7.05 4.34 -18.52
CA VAL A 356 8.36 3.98 -17.99
C VAL A 356 9.31 5.15 -18.17
N ASP A 357 10.30 5.29 -17.30
CA ASP A 357 11.36 6.29 -17.42
C ASP A 357 11.98 6.31 -18.83
N SER A 358 12.36 7.51 -19.32
CA SER A 358 12.95 7.72 -20.65
C SER A 358 14.09 6.77 -21.01
N ASP A 359 14.85 6.34 -20.01
CA ASP A 359 16.07 5.55 -20.15
C ASP A 359 15.78 4.04 -20.31
N THR A 360 14.50 3.63 -20.28
CA THR A 360 14.09 2.24 -20.40
C THR A 360 13.38 2.00 -21.74
N ASP A 361 13.99 1.15 -22.57
CA ASP A 361 13.37 0.62 -23.77
C ASP A 361 12.55 -0.63 -23.42
N ALA A 362 11.23 -0.45 -23.27
CA ALA A 362 10.33 -1.54 -22.90
C ALA A 362 10.14 -2.55 -24.05
N LEU A 363 10.28 -2.13 -25.31
CA LEU A 363 10.15 -3.03 -26.46
C LEU A 363 11.31 -4.02 -26.50
N GLU A 364 12.55 -3.51 -26.36
CA GLU A 364 13.73 -4.37 -26.32
C GLU A 364 13.80 -5.21 -25.04
N ALA A 365 13.36 -4.68 -23.90
CA ALA A 365 13.25 -5.46 -22.67
C ALA A 365 12.27 -6.63 -22.80
N PHE A 366 11.12 -6.43 -23.45
CA PHE A 366 10.14 -7.48 -23.68
C PHE A 366 10.64 -8.53 -24.68
N LYS A 367 11.25 -8.11 -25.78
CA LYS A 367 11.92 -9.01 -26.75
C LYS A 367 12.99 -9.85 -26.07
N TYR A 368 13.80 -9.23 -25.21
CA TYR A 368 14.81 -9.92 -24.42
C TYR A 368 14.20 -11.00 -23.50
N ALA A 369 13.07 -10.72 -22.85
CA ALA A 369 12.36 -11.70 -22.04
C ALA A 369 11.90 -12.91 -22.88
N CYS A 370 11.31 -12.64 -24.06
CA CYS A 370 10.80 -13.68 -24.96
C CYS A 370 11.92 -14.65 -25.37
N ILE A 371 13.04 -14.11 -25.84
CA ILE A 371 14.20 -14.87 -26.32
C ILE A 371 14.81 -15.70 -25.18
N ASN A 372 14.83 -15.17 -23.95
CA ASN A 372 15.39 -15.88 -22.79
C ASN A 372 14.47 -16.97 -22.23
N TYR A 373 13.16 -16.74 -22.26
CA TYR A 373 12.19 -17.63 -21.65
C TYR A 373 11.86 -18.82 -22.55
N GLU A 374 11.67 -18.59 -23.85
CA GLU A 374 11.24 -19.61 -24.80
C GLU A 374 12.06 -20.92 -24.75
N PRO A 375 13.41 -20.90 -24.76
CA PRO A 375 14.20 -22.14 -24.66
C PRO A 375 14.10 -22.82 -23.29
N ARG A 376 13.65 -22.12 -22.25
CA ARG A 376 13.58 -22.59 -20.85
C ARG A 376 12.15 -22.85 -20.37
N LYS A 377 11.12 -22.67 -21.20
CA LYS A 377 9.71 -22.76 -20.79
C LYS A 377 9.35 -24.10 -20.15
N THR A 378 9.88 -25.20 -20.68
CA THR A 378 9.65 -26.56 -20.14
C THR A 378 10.31 -26.73 -18.77
N GLU A 379 11.53 -26.21 -18.60
CA GLU A 379 12.23 -26.22 -17.31
C GLU A 379 11.47 -25.39 -16.26
N ALA A 380 11.03 -24.18 -16.64
CA ALA A 380 10.24 -23.31 -15.80
C ALA A 380 8.92 -23.96 -15.36
N ALA A 381 8.21 -24.62 -16.28
CA ALA A 381 6.98 -25.34 -15.98
C ALA A 381 7.21 -26.53 -15.03
N ASN A 382 8.26 -27.31 -15.26
CA ASN A 382 8.63 -28.42 -14.38
C ASN A 382 8.98 -27.94 -12.97
N MET A 383 9.76 -26.86 -12.85
CA MET A 383 10.11 -26.27 -11.55
C MET A 383 8.90 -25.69 -10.82
N ALA A 384 7.98 -25.03 -11.54
CA ALA A 384 6.72 -24.56 -10.98
C ALA A 384 5.89 -25.72 -10.41
N LYS A 385 5.82 -26.84 -11.13
CA LYS A 385 5.10 -28.04 -10.70
C LYS A 385 5.73 -28.67 -9.45
N VAL A 386 7.05 -28.87 -9.43
CA VAL A 386 7.78 -29.42 -8.27
C VAL A 386 7.58 -28.55 -7.03
N LYS A 387 7.63 -27.22 -7.21
CA LYS A 387 7.43 -26.28 -6.09
C LYS A 387 6.00 -26.36 -5.54
N LYS A 388 5.01 -26.44 -6.43
CA LYS A 388 3.60 -26.61 -6.03
C LYS A 388 3.39 -27.92 -5.27
N GLU A 389 3.93 -29.04 -5.75
CA GLU A 389 3.84 -30.34 -5.05
C GLU A 389 4.46 -30.30 -3.65
N LYS A 390 5.59 -29.60 -3.47
CA LYS A 390 6.18 -29.37 -2.14
C LYS A 390 5.29 -28.52 -1.22
N GLU A 391 4.65 -27.49 -1.77
CA GLU A 391 3.69 -26.66 -1.01
C GLU A 391 2.48 -27.49 -0.58
N ASP A 392 1.87 -28.25 -1.50
CA ASP A 392 0.71 -29.12 -1.23
C ASP A 392 1.04 -30.20 -0.18
N LEU A 393 2.22 -30.82 -0.26
CA LEU A 393 2.70 -31.79 0.75
C LEU A 393 2.85 -31.14 2.12
N ASN A 394 3.43 -29.94 2.19
CA ASN A 394 3.59 -29.22 3.45
C ASN A 394 2.22 -28.89 4.08
N GLU A 395 1.25 -28.44 3.29
CA GLU A 395 -0.13 -28.21 3.76
C GLU A 395 -0.77 -29.51 4.29
N GLU A 396 -0.58 -30.64 3.62
CA GLU A 396 -1.07 -31.95 4.08
C GLU A 396 -0.40 -32.38 5.40
N TYR A 397 0.92 -32.18 5.54
CA TYR A 397 1.63 -32.46 6.78
C TYR A 397 1.11 -31.60 7.95
N GLN A 398 0.88 -30.31 7.71
CA GLN A 398 0.31 -29.41 8.71
C GLN A 398 -1.09 -29.88 9.10
N ALA A 399 -1.98 -30.16 8.13
CA ALA A 399 -3.33 -30.64 8.41
C ALA A 399 -3.34 -31.94 9.25
N ARG A 400 -2.43 -32.88 8.97
CA ARG A 400 -2.26 -34.12 9.76
C ARG A 400 -1.73 -33.85 11.17
N ALA A 401 -0.83 -32.90 11.36
CA ALA A 401 -0.30 -32.52 12.66
C ALA A 401 -1.37 -31.87 13.55
N TRP A 402 -2.18 -30.96 13.00
CA TRP A 402 -3.31 -30.33 13.68
C TRP A 402 -4.45 -31.33 13.98
N GLY A 403 -4.70 -32.31 13.10
CA GLY A 403 -5.68 -33.36 13.32
C GLY A 403 -5.34 -34.33 14.45
N ARG A 404 -4.05 -34.59 14.73
CA ARG A 404 -3.64 -35.43 15.88
C ARG A 404 -3.84 -34.73 17.22
N GLN A 405 -3.63 -33.41 17.28
CA GLN A 405 -3.68 -32.66 18.53
C GLN A 405 -5.11 -32.55 19.11
N ASN A 406 -6.13 -32.61 18.24
CA ASN A 406 -7.54 -32.58 18.67
C ASN A 406 -8.05 -33.93 19.20
N ASN A 407 -7.45 -35.06 18.82
CA ASN A 407 -7.87 -36.38 19.30
C ASN A 407 -7.38 -36.70 20.72
N ASP A 408 -6.33 -36.02 21.20
CA ASP A 408 -5.81 -36.21 22.57
C ASP A 408 -6.59 -35.39 23.63
N TRP A 409 -7.35 -34.37 23.22
CA TRP A 409 -8.14 -33.54 24.14
C TRP A 409 -9.55 -34.06 24.43
N ASP A 410 -10.08 -34.97 23.61
CA ASP A 410 -11.41 -35.59 23.78
C ASP A 410 -11.41 -36.90 24.58
N ARG A 411 -10.29 -37.29 25.20
CA ARG A 411 -10.25 -38.37 26.21
C ARG A 411 -9.96 -37.85 27.61
N GLY A 412 -10.91 -37.09 28.14
CA GLY A 412 -10.96 -36.73 29.56
C GLY A 412 -11.92 -37.63 30.35
N SER A 413 -11.37 -38.66 31.00
CA SER A 413 -11.85 -39.28 32.26
C SER A 413 -13.25 -39.89 32.33
N SER A 414 -13.32 -41.22 32.50
CA SER A 414 -14.30 -41.86 33.39
C SER A 414 -13.87 -43.27 33.85
N PHE A 415 -13.98 -43.47 35.16
CA PHE A 415 -14.07 -44.71 35.95
C PHE A 415 -12.88 -45.24 36.76
N SER A 416 -13.27 -45.55 38.00
CA SER A 416 -12.59 -45.93 39.23
C SER A 416 -12.14 -47.40 39.30
N HIS A 417 -11.25 -47.66 40.26
CA HIS A 417 -10.62 -48.92 40.65
C HIS A 417 -11.43 -50.23 40.50
N ALA A 418 -10.78 -51.24 39.91
CA ALA A 418 -10.92 -52.64 40.29
C ALA A 418 -9.62 -53.42 39.95
N ASN A 419 -9.27 -54.36 40.83
CA ASN A 419 -8.07 -55.21 40.86
C ASN A 419 -7.81 -56.04 39.60
N GLY A 420 -6.53 -56.43 39.41
CA GLY A 420 -6.19 -57.78 38.96
C GLY A 420 -5.28 -57.90 37.74
N GLN A 421 -4.00 -58.20 38.02
CA GLN A 421 -3.11 -59.12 37.30
C GLN A 421 -2.80 -59.00 35.80
N ASP A 422 -1.48 -59.12 35.58
CA ASP A 422 -0.78 -59.74 34.46
C ASP A 422 -0.45 -58.94 33.17
N ARG A 423 0.84 -58.55 33.15
CA ARG A 423 1.88 -58.92 32.17
C ARG A 423 2.13 -58.07 30.91
N ASP A 424 3.43 -57.81 30.77
CA ASP A 424 4.25 -57.60 29.57
C ASP A 424 4.38 -56.18 28.96
N SER A 425 5.43 -55.49 29.41
CA SER A 425 6.25 -54.52 28.64
C SER A 425 7.15 -55.28 27.63
N PRO A 426 7.82 -54.66 26.61
CA PRO A 426 8.36 -53.29 26.61
C PRO A 426 8.39 -52.53 25.26
N GLY A 427 8.63 -51.21 25.32
CA GLY A 427 9.01 -50.44 24.14
C GLY A 427 8.82 -48.92 24.21
N GLY A 428 9.17 -48.28 25.33
CA GLY A 428 9.20 -46.81 25.40
C GLY A 428 10.53 -46.26 24.86
N LEU A 429 10.48 -45.42 23.81
CA LEU A 429 11.54 -44.50 23.42
C LEU A 429 10.99 -43.05 23.40
N PRO A 430 11.80 -42.05 23.77
CA PRO A 430 11.32 -40.76 24.24
C PRO A 430 10.96 -39.79 23.11
N SER A 431 10.02 -38.87 23.38
CA SER A 431 9.64 -37.77 22.50
C SER A 431 10.84 -36.87 22.16
N PRO A 432 11.08 -36.52 20.87
CA PRO A 432 12.13 -35.57 20.54
C PRO A 432 11.64 -34.13 20.75
N ARG A 433 12.47 -33.40 21.47
CA ARG A 433 12.44 -31.96 21.71
C ARG A 433 12.70 -31.24 20.38
N VAL A 434 11.74 -30.47 19.88
CA VAL A 434 11.91 -29.67 18.65
C VAL A 434 12.94 -28.56 18.92
N LYS A 435 14.14 -28.73 18.36
CA LYS A 435 15.07 -27.63 18.07
C LYS A 435 14.76 -27.17 16.65
N THR A 436 14.54 -25.88 16.47
CA THR A 436 14.60 -25.23 15.15
C THR A 436 16.06 -25.16 14.73
N GLU A 437 16.45 -25.92 13.70
CA GLU A 437 17.69 -25.73 12.96
C GLU A 437 17.41 -24.93 11.67
N PRO A 438 18.33 -24.04 11.24
CA PRO A 438 18.24 -23.35 9.97
C PRO A 438 18.64 -24.28 8.82
N MET A 439 17.87 -24.30 7.72
CA MET A 439 18.27 -24.99 6.49
C MET A 439 19.19 -24.09 5.68
N ASP A 440 20.48 -24.47 5.60
CA ASP A 440 21.41 -24.03 4.57
C ASP A 440 21.07 -24.74 3.25
N GLU A 441 20.91 -23.98 2.16
CA GLU A 441 20.83 -24.55 0.80
C GLU A 441 22.23 -24.71 0.19
N ASP A 442 22.42 -25.89 -0.38
CA ASP A 442 23.63 -26.46 -0.97
C ASP A 442 24.24 -25.58 -2.07
N SER A 443 25.44 -25.09 -1.82
CA SER A 443 26.27 -24.30 -2.74
C SER A 443 27.36 -25.20 -3.32
N SER A 444 27.04 -26.02 -4.33
CA SER A 444 28.02 -26.92 -4.92
C SER A 444 27.90 -27.12 -6.42
N LEU A 445 27.97 -26.03 -7.21
CA LEU A 445 28.43 -26.11 -8.60
C LEU A 445 29.36 -24.93 -8.91
N PHE A 446 30.59 -25.27 -9.31
CA PHE A 446 31.75 -24.44 -9.72
C PHE A 446 32.75 -24.01 -8.62
N GLN A 447 33.86 -24.75 -8.55
CA GLN A 447 35.16 -24.29 -7.99
C GLN A 447 36.27 -24.43 -9.04
N PRO A 448 37.18 -23.44 -9.16
CA PRO A 448 38.57 -23.63 -9.57
C PRO A 448 39.55 -23.48 -8.37
N PRO A 449 40.84 -23.86 -8.51
CA PRO A 449 41.56 -24.65 -7.47
C PRO A 449 42.27 -23.86 -6.36
N LEU A 450 42.56 -24.61 -5.28
CA LEU A 450 43.16 -24.25 -4.00
C LEU A 450 44.65 -23.80 -4.04
N ILE A 451 45.00 -22.94 -3.07
CA ILE A 451 46.38 -22.76 -2.53
C ILE A 451 46.29 -22.87 -0.97
N PRO A 452 47.23 -23.55 -0.27
CA PRO A 452 46.96 -24.11 1.07
C PRO A 452 47.48 -23.32 2.29
N ASN A 453 46.73 -23.47 3.39
CA ASN A 453 47.03 -23.52 4.84
C ASN A 453 47.86 -22.44 5.57
N ARG A 454 47.29 -22.00 6.72
CA ARG A 454 48.01 -21.90 8.01
C ARG A 454 47.08 -22.01 9.24
N ASP A 455 47.59 -22.71 10.25
CA ASP A 455 46.96 -23.25 11.48
C ASP A 455 46.58 -22.25 12.60
N PRO A 456 45.86 -22.70 13.66
CA PRO A 456 45.05 -21.88 14.59
C PRO A 456 45.67 -21.69 15.98
N GLN A 457 45.20 -20.69 16.76
CA GLN A 457 45.35 -20.68 18.23
C GLN A 457 44.23 -19.97 19.02
N THR A 458 43.75 -20.73 20.03
CA THR A 458 43.28 -20.43 21.41
C THR A 458 41.89 -19.81 21.73
N GLN A 459 41.11 -20.64 22.47
CA GLN A 459 39.95 -20.32 23.31
C GLN A 459 40.34 -20.12 24.79
N ALA A 460 39.56 -19.31 25.52
CA ALA A 460 39.27 -19.37 26.97
C ALA A 460 37.91 -18.65 27.16
N GLY A 461 36.88 -19.05 27.93
CA GLY A 461 36.66 -20.04 28.98
C GLY A 461 36.02 -19.32 30.19
N PHE A 462 34.80 -19.70 30.66
CA PHE A 462 34.34 -19.54 32.08
C PHE A 462 33.03 -20.33 32.37
N PRO A 463 32.77 -20.82 33.62
CA PRO A 463 31.81 -21.89 33.98
C PRO A 463 30.58 -21.42 34.85
N PRO A 464 29.65 -22.31 35.28
CA PRO A 464 28.29 -21.97 35.78
C PRO A 464 28.11 -22.04 37.31
N ARG A 465 26.99 -21.52 37.86
CA ARG A 465 26.63 -21.65 39.30
C ARG A 465 25.14 -21.93 39.58
N LYS A 466 24.93 -22.73 40.63
CA LYS A 466 23.70 -23.38 41.15
C LYS A 466 22.82 -22.45 42.03
N GLY A 467 21.56 -22.86 42.24
CA GLY A 467 20.50 -22.11 42.93
C GLY A 467 20.43 -22.16 44.47
N GLY A 468 19.36 -21.56 45.01
CA GLY A 468 18.99 -21.55 46.43
C GLY A 468 17.57 -20.99 46.66
N THR A 469 16.84 -21.61 47.59
CA THR A 469 15.50 -21.29 48.14
C THR A 469 15.54 -20.11 49.14
N PRO A 470 14.40 -19.42 49.43
CA PRO A 470 14.30 -18.57 50.62
C PRO A 470 13.22 -19.00 51.64
N ALA A 471 13.46 -18.61 52.90
CA ALA A 471 12.67 -18.88 54.09
C ALA A 471 11.60 -17.82 54.40
N SER A 472 10.71 -18.16 55.33
CA SER A 472 9.50 -17.47 55.80
C SER A 472 9.70 -16.39 56.88
N GLY A 473 8.83 -15.37 56.90
CA GLY A 473 8.30 -14.76 58.14
C GLY A 473 8.12 -13.23 58.15
N LEU A 474 6.85 -12.76 58.19
CA LEU A 474 6.24 -11.78 59.14
C LEU A 474 5.01 -11.02 58.55
N SER A 475 3.79 -11.45 58.92
CA SER A 475 2.63 -10.74 59.54
C SER A 475 2.45 -9.20 59.32
N HIS A 476 1.30 -8.53 59.08
CA HIS A 476 -0.15 -8.82 58.96
C HIS A 476 -0.87 -7.55 58.38
N SER A 477 -1.83 -7.74 57.44
CA SER A 477 -3.14 -7.07 57.09
C SER A 477 -3.47 -5.58 57.38
N PRO A 478 -4.54 -4.93 56.81
CA PRO A 478 -5.40 -5.23 55.65
C PRO A 478 -5.67 -4.01 54.70
N ILE A 479 -5.58 -4.14 53.37
CA ILE A 479 -6.13 -3.12 52.44
C ILE A 479 -6.96 -3.78 51.34
N ARG A 480 -8.12 -3.18 51.08
CA ARG A 480 -9.23 -3.57 50.20
C ARG A 480 -8.80 -4.10 48.83
N ARG A 481 -9.45 -5.19 48.39
CA ARG A 481 -9.38 -5.70 47.01
C ARG A 481 -9.94 -4.66 46.02
N PRO A 482 -9.27 -4.38 44.90
CA PRO A 482 -9.92 -3.75 43.75
C PRO A 482 -10.88 -4.75 43.06
N PRO A 483 -11.91 -4.29 42.36
CA PRO A 483 -12.84 -5.16 41.66
C PRO A 483 -12.14 -5.90 40.50
N ALA A 484 -12.56 -7.14 40.26
CA ALA A 484 -12.02 -7.98 39.20
C ALA A 484 -12.19 -7.34 37.82
N PRO A 485 -11.20 -7.49 36.91
CA PRO A 485 -11.35 -7.05 35.53
C PRO A 485 -12.48 -7.83 34.84
N ILE A 486 -13.38 -7.10 34.19
CA ILE A 486 -14.42 -7.67 33.32
C ILE A 486 -13.71 -8.34 32.15
N ILE A 487 -13.65 -9.67 32.16
CA ILE A 487 -13.17 -10.47 31.04
C ILE A 487 -14.23 -10.38 29.92
N PRO A 488 -13.88 -9.95 28.69
CA PRO A 488 -14.80 -10.02 27.56
C PRO A 488 -15.22 -11.47 27.35
N ARG A 489 -16.54 -11.74 27.29
CA ARG A 489 -17.06 -13.06 26.90
C ARG A 489 -16.42 -13.45 25.57
N ARG A 490 -15.59 -14.49 25.58
CA ARG A 490 -15.14 -15.22 24.38
C ARG A 490 -16.40 -15.56 23.58
N ARG A 491 -16.57 -14.94 22.40
CA ARG A 491 -17.60 -15.39 21.44
C ARG A 491 -17.26 -16.83 21.09
N GLN A 492 -18.23 -17.72 21.24
CA GLN A 492 -18.09 -19.10 20.77
C GLN A 492 -17.85 -19.06 19.24
N PRO A 493 -16.96 -19.92 18.71
CA PRO A 493 -16.83 -20.06 17.27
C PRO A 493 -18.17 -20.49 16.67
N PRO A 494 -18.54 -19.98 15.47
CA PRO A 494 -19.79 -20.33 14.83
C PRO A 494 -19.88 -21.84 14.63
N THR A 495 -21.07 -22.40 14.85
CA THR A 495 -21.29 -23.84 14.62
C THR A 495 -21.16 -24.16 13.13
N TYR A 496 -20.80 -25.39 12.79
CA TYR A 496 -20.68 -25.86 11.40
C TYR A 496 -21.90 -25.52 10.53
N THR A 497 -23.10 -25.59 11.11
CA THR A 497 -24.37 -25.18 10.47
C THR A 497 -24.49 -23.67 10.24
N GLN A 498 -23.94 -22.83 11.11
CA GLN A 498 -23.88 -21.38 10.90
C GLN A 498 -22.88 -21.02 9.80
N THR A 499 -21.76 -21.73 9.71
CA THR A 499 -20.77 -21.56 8.63
C THR A 499 -21.36 -21.95 7.28
N GLN A 500 -22.09 -23.06 7.19
CA GLN A 500 -22.76 -23.47 5.94
C GLN A 500 -23.85 -22.49 5.50
N ALA A 501 -24.64 -21.95 6.43
CA ALA A 501 -25.66 -20.94 6.11
C ALA A 501 -25.02 -19.63 5.61
N TYR A 502 -23.90 -19.23 6.22
CA TYR A 502 -23.12 -18.07 5.80
C TYR A 502 -22.48 -18.28 4.42
N GLU A 503 -21.91 -19.45 4.14
CA GLU A 503 -21.35 -19.79 2.83
C GLU A 503 -22.42 -19.84 1.73
N ALA A 504 -23.62 -20.34 2.04
CA ALA A 504 -24.75 -20.36 1.11
C ALA A 504 -25.25 -18.95 0.78
N ASP A 505 -25.33 -18.06 1.78
CA ASP A 505 -25.66 -16.66 1.59
C ASP A 505 -24.61 -15.95 0.73
N LEU A 506 -23.31 -16.19 1.01
CA LEU A 506 -22.21 -15.63 0.23
C LEU A 506 -22.24 -16.09 -1.24
N ARG A 507 -22.53 -17.37 -1.50
CA ARG A 507 -22.70 -17.91 -2.87
C ARG A 507 -23.87 -17.25 -3.59
N THR A 508 -24.96 -16.98 -2.88
CA THR A 508 -26.14 -16.33 -3.44
C THR A 508 -25.84 -14.87 -3.80
N GLN A 509 -25.16 -14.14 -2.91
CA GLN A 509 -24.70 -12.77 -3.18
C GLN A 509 -23.73 -12.71 -4.37
N LEU A 510 -22.80 -13.68 -4.47
CA LEU A 510 -21.87 -13.79 -5.60
C LEU A 510 -22.60 -14.03 -6.93
N GLN A 511 -23.61 -14.91 -6.94
CA GLN A 511 -24.44 -15.15 -8.13
C GLN A 511 -25.23 -13.89 -8.55
N GLN A 512 -25.76 -13.14 -7.59
CA GLN A 512 -26.45 -11.88 -7.87
C GLN A 512 -25.50 -10.82 -8.44
N ALA A 513 -24.29 -10.68 -7.87
CA ALA A 513 -23.27 -9.77 -8.37
C ALA A 513 -22.79 -10.12 -9.79
N ASN A 514 -22.62 -11.42 -10.08
CA ASN A 514 -22.24 -11.88 -11.42
C ASN A 514 -23.34 -11.59 -12.45
N ARG A 515 -24.63 -11.78 -12.10
CA ARG A 515 -25.76 -11.42 -12.97
C ARG A 515 -25.83 -9.92 -13.24
N ALA A 516 -25.59 -9.08 -12.22
CA ALA A 516 -25.54 -7.62 -12.40
C ALA A 516 -24.42 -7.21 -13.37
N ARG A 517 -23.22 -7.80 -13.23
CA ARG A 517 -22.10 -7.56 -14.15
C ARG A 517 -22.38 -8.02 -15.58
N GLU A 518 -23.08 -9.14 -15.76
CA GLU A 518 -23.50 -9.61 -17.09
C GLU A 518 -24.50 -8.65 -17.74
N GLN A 519 -25.42 -8.08 -16.94
CA GLN A 519 -26.35 -7.04 -17.41
C GLN A 519 -25.61 -5.77 -17.82
N ASP A 520 -24.65 -5.30 -17.02
CA ASP A 520 -23.83 -4.13 -17.37
C ASP A 520 -23.02 -4.36 -18.65
N ARG A 521 -22.44 -5.56 -18.82
CA ARG A 521 -21.74 -5.95 -20.07
C ARG A 521 -22.67 -6.03 -21.28
N ALA A 522 -23.93 -6.42 -21.09
CA ALA A 522 -24.91 -6.42 -22.16
C ALA A 522 -25.29 -4.98 -22.57
N GLN A 523 -25.48 -4.09 -21.59
CA GLN A 523 -25.74 -2.67 -21.84
C GLN A 523 -24.57 -1.98 -22.53
N LEU A 524 -23.33 -2.27 -22.12
CA LEU A 524 -22.13 -1.72 -22.76
C LEU A 524 -22.04 -2.15 -24.24
N ARG A 525 -22.27 -3.44 -24.54
CA ARG A 525 -22.28 -3.93 -25.93
C ARG A 525 -23.35 -3.25 -26.78
N GLN A 526 -24.54 -3.05 -26.22
CA GLN A 526 -25.62 -2.34 -26.91
C GLN A 526 -25.26 -0.86 -27.17
N ALA A 527 -24.56 -0.22 -26.24
CA ALA A 527 -24.06 1.14 -26.41
C ALA A 527 -22.97 1.22 -27.50
N GLU A 528 -22.04 0.26 -27.53
CA GLU A 528 -21.00 0.15 -28.56
C GLU A 528 -21.58 -0.08 -29.95
N GLU A 529 -22.58 -0.96 -30.10
CA GLU A 529 -23.29 -1.17 -31.36
C GLU A 529 -23.96 0.12 -31.84
N ARG A 530 -24.57 0.87 -30.92
CA ARG A 530 -25.23 2.14 -31.25
C ARG A 530 -24.24 3.24 -31.61
N ILE A 531 -23.06 3.25 -31.01
CA ILE A 531 -21.97 4.15 -31.41
C ILE A 531 -21.52 3.83 -32.83
N ARG A 532 -21.31 2.54 -33.18
CA ARG A 532 -20.97 2.14 -34.56
C ARG A 532 -22.05 2.52 -35.57
N GLU A 533 -23.32 2.30 -35.25
CA GLU A 533 -24.42 2.74 -36.12
C GLU A 533 -24.39 4.26 -36.37
N LEU A 534 -24.10 5.05 -35.35
CA LEU A 534 -23.99 6.50 -35.47
C LEU A 534 -22.74 6.91 -36.27
N GLU A 535 -21.61 6.22 -36.10
CA GLU A 535 -20.39 6.42 -36.88
C GLU A 535 -20.61 6.11 -38.37
N ASP A 536 -21.27 5.00 -38.69
CA ASP A 536 -21.61 4.61 -40.06
C ASP A 536 -22.54 5.63 -40.72
N ILE A 537 -23.52 6.17 -39.97
CA ILE A 537 -24.39 7.25 -40.44
C ILE A 537 -23.58 8.54 -40.69
N LEU A 538 -22.63 8.87 -39.81
CA LEU A 538 -21.79 10.07 -39.96
C LEU A 538 -20.90 9.98 -41.22
N ILE A 539 -20.34 8.79 -41.48
CA ILE A 539 -19.53 8.49 -42.66
C ILE A 539 -20.40 8.57 -43.92
N ALA A 540 -21.62 8.01 -43.89
CA ALA A 540 -22.56 8.06 -45.01
C ALA A 540 -23.06 9.48 -45.34
N MET A 541 -23.07 10.39 -44.36
CA MET A 541 -23.45 11.79 -44.55
C MET A 541 -22.30 12.69 -45.03
N GLY A 542 -21.11 12.14 -45.32
CA GLY A 542 -20.02 12.88 -45.96
C GLY A 542 -19.27 13.85 -45.03
N GLY A 543 -19.18 13.54 -43.74
CA GLY A 543 -18.35 14.30 -42.79
C GLY A 543 -16.86 14.13 -43.07
N TYR A 544 -16.20 15.22 -43.48
CA TYR A 544 -14.74 15.38 -43.50
C TYR A 544 -14.16 15.49 -42.10
#